data_AF-A0A0L0V9M7-F1
#
_entry.id   AF-A0A0L0V9M7-F1
#
_cell.length_a   1.000
_cell.length_b   1.000
_cell.length_c   1.000
_cell.angle_alpha   90.00
_cell.angle_beta   90.00
_cell.angle_gamma   90.00
#
_symmetry.space_group_name_H-M   'P 1'
#
loop_
_entity.id
_entity.type
_entity.pdbx_description
1 polymer ?
#
loop_
_entity_poly.entity_id
_entity_poly.type
_entity_poly.pdbx_seq_one_letter_code
_entity_poly.pdbx_strand_id
1 'polypeptide(L)'
;MLFYVYLASLFAALTVIQAETVPSAITCAPGQGSPILKDDCKKAFAKFFKESGIVYWSRGADSESCGTCKITLTKPSMRTNSVHRAGLDGDALTALNSGMDKCTGAPANVTIGITQPISVLLDNGVGDQQC
;
A
#
# COMPACT_ATOMS: atom_id res chain seq x y z
N MET A 1 33.74 27.42 7.54
CA MET A 1 33.84 25.94 7.45
C MET A 1 32.78 25.22 8.29
N LEU A 2 32.51 25.64 9.53
CA LEU A 2 31.44 25.03 10.37
C LEU A 2 30.04 25.04 9.74
N PHE A 3 29.65 26.11 9.04
CA PHE A 3 28.36 26.19 8.33
C PHE A 3 28.21 25.16 7.20
N TYR A 4 29.29 24.86 6.48
CA TYR A 4 29.28 23.89 5.37
C TYR A 4 29.16 22.46 5.88
N VAL A 5 29.78 22.17 7.03
CA VAL A 5 29.65 20.88 7.72
C VAL A 5 28.23 20.69 8.27
N TYR A 6 27.62 21.75 8.80
CA TYR A 6 26.23 21.75 9.27
C TYR A 6 25.22 21.57 8.14
N LEU A 7 25.44 22.22 6.99
CA LEU A 7 24.60 22.03 5.80
C LEU A 7 24.75 20.61 5.25
N ALA A 8 25.98 20.10 5.14
CA ALA A 8 26.24 18.74 4.66
C ALA A 8 25.62 17.66 5.56
N SER A 9 25.65 17.81 6.88
CA SER A 9 24.98 16.89 7.81
C SER A 9 23.45 16.98 7.74
N LEU A 10 22.89 18.17 7.47
CA LEU A 10 21.45 18.34 7.25
C LEU A 10 20.99 17.63 5.97
N PHE A 11 21.76 17.71 4.87
CA PHE A 11 21.46 17.00 3.63
C PHE A 11 21.63 15.48 3.77
N ALA A 12 22.63 15.02 4.54
CA ALA A 12 22.79 13.60 4.85
C ALA A 12 21.60 13.07 5.68
N ALA A 13 21.09 13.85 6.64
CA ALA A 13 19.88 13.47 7.38
C ALA A 13 18.63 13.46 6.47
N LEU A 14 18.46 14.46 5.61
CA LEU A 14 17.32 14.55 4.68
C LEU A 14 17.27 13.41 3.66
N THR A 15 18.43 12.97 3.16
CA THR A 15 18.51 11.84 2.21
C THR A 15 18.23 10.49 2.87
N VAL A 16 18.56 10.32 4.16
CA VAL A 16 18.20 9.12 4.94
C VAL A 16 16.71 9.11 5.27
N ILE A 17 16.09 10.27 5.54
CA ILE A 17 14.65 10.35 5.87
C ILE A 17 13.76 10.00 4.65
N GLN A 18 14.23 10.21 3.42
CA GLN A 18 13.46 9.83 2.21
C GLN A 18 13.53 8.34 1.85
N ALA A 19 14.36 7.55 2.52
CA ALA A 19 14.58 6.15 2.16
C ALA A 19 13.48 5.19 2.67
N GLU A 20 12.58 5.64 3.56
CA GLU A 20 11.79 4.69 4.35
C GLU A 20 10.40 4.33 3.80
N THR A 21 9.90 4.97 2.72
CA THR A 21 8.53 4.69 2.23
C THR A 21 8.42 4.47 0.72
N VAL A 22 9.52 4.15 0.04
CA VAL A 22 9.44 3.73 -1.37
C VAL A 22 9.05 2.25 -1.44
N PRO A 23 8.05 1.86 -2.24
CA PRO A 23 7.73 0.46 -2.46
C PRO A 23 8.95 -0.32 -2.96
N SER A 24 9.22 -1.47 -2.36
CA SER A 24 10.32 -2.36 -2.75
C SER A 24 10.05 -3.09 -4.06
N ALA A 25 8.77 -3.32 -4.39
CA ALA A 25 8.36 -3.87 -5.68
C ALA A 25 6.99 -3.35 -6.10
N ILE A 26 6.83 -3.06 -7.39
CA ILE A 26 5.54 -2.77 -8.01
C ILE A 26 5.43 -3.59 -9.29
N THR A 27 4.41 -4.43 -9.39
CA THR A 27 4.10 -5.21 -10.58
C THR A 27 2.72 -4.84 -11.07
N CYS A 28 2.62 -4.39 -12.32
CA CYS A 28 1.34 -4.13 -12.98
C CYS A 28 0.93 -5.38 -13.76
N ALA A 29 -0.32 -5.82 -13.62
CA ALA A 29 -0.87 -6.85 -14.48
C ALA A 29 -1.44 -6.20 -15.76
N PRO A 30 -1.47 -6.93 -16.90
CA PRO A 30 -2.19 -6.45 -18.08
C PRO A 30 -3.66 -6.23 -17.70
N GLY A 31 -4.14 -4.99 -17.87
CA GLY A 31 -5.51 -4.61 -17.54
C GLY A 31 -6.50 -5.39 -18.40
N GLN A 32 -7.16 -6.38 -17.81
CA GLN A 32 -8.39 -6.96 -18.35
C GLN A 32 -9.56 -6.29 -17.65
N GLY A 33 -10.31 -5.44 -18.36
CA GLY A 33 -11.51 -4.77 -17.82
C GLY A 33 -11.44 -3.24 -17.83
N SER A 34 -12.45 -2.63 -17.21
CA SER A 34 -12.52 -1.18 -17.02
C SER A 34 -11.43 -0.69 -16.08
N PRO A 35 -10.88 0.53 -16.26
CA PRO A 35 -9.87 1.08 -15.37
C PRO A 35 -10.36 1.13 -13.91
N ILE A 36 -9.51 0.73 -12.99
CA ILE A 36 -9.71 0.89 -11.55
C ILE A 36 -9.60 2.39 -11.22
N LEU A 37 -10.58 2.93 -10.50
CA LEU A 37 -10.59 4.33 -10.08
C LEU A 37 -9.87 4.50 -8.73
N LYS A 38 -9.05 5.55 -8.64
CA LYS A 38 -8.27 5.86 -7.43
C LYS A 38 -9.16 6.12 -6.21
N ASP A 39 -10.28 6.81 -6.41
CA ASP A 39 -11.19 7.14 -5.32
C ASP A 39 -11.94 5.91 -4.81
N ASP A 40 -12.31 4.98 -5.69
CA ASP A 40 -12.87 3.68 -5.33
C ASP A 40 -11.89 2.89 -4.46
N CYS A 41 -10.61 2.88 -4.82
CA CYS A 41 -9.57 2.25 -4.01
C CYS A 41 -9.40 2.92 -2.64
N LYS A 42 -9.42 4.25 -2.55
CA LYS A 42 -9.36 4.94 -1.26
C LYS A 42 -10.53 4.58 -0.36
N LYS A 43 -11.74 4.52 -0.92
CA LYS A 43 -12.95 4.11 -0.20
C LYS A 43 -12.89 2.64 0.23
N ALA A 44 -12.45 1.72 -0.65
CA ALA A 44 -12.20 0.33 -0.29
C ALA A 44 -11.19 0.22 0.86
N PHE A 45 -10.08 0.95 0.78
CA PHE A 45 -9.03 0.94 1.81
C PHE A 45 -9.52 1.48 3.17
N ALA A 46 -10.45 2.44 3.15
CA ALA A 46 -11.05 2.99 4.35
C ALA A 46 -11.95 1.99 5.10
N LYS A 47 -12.37 0.89 4.48
CA LYS A 47 -13.18 -0.16 5.12
C LYS A 47 -12.37 -1.07 6.06
N PHE A 48 -11.04 -1.13 5.91
CA PHE A 48 -10.20 -1.89 6.83
C PHE A 48 -10.22 -1.30 8.24
N PHE A 49 -10.13 -2.15 9.26
CA PHE A 49 -10.01 -1.71 10.64
C PHE A 49 -8.64 -1.07 10.87
N LYS A 50 -8.64 0.11 11.50
CA LYS A 50 -7.44 0.91 11.76
C LYS A 50 -7.44 1.38 13.20
N GLU A 51 -6.30 1.23 13.87
CA GLU A 51 -6.11 1.71 15.23
C GLU A 51 -4.65 2.14 15.42
N SER A 52 -4.44 3.33 15.97
CA SER A 52 -3.10 3.85 16.30
C SER A 52 -2.09 3.81 15.14
N GLY A 53 -2.53 4.12 13.91
CA GLY A 53 -1.68 4.13 12.71
C GLY A 53 -1.36 2.74 12.16
N ILE A 54 -2.00 1.70 12.69
CA ILE A 54 -1.88 0.32 12.22
C ILE A 54 -3.16 -0.05 11.47
N VAL A 55 -3.01 -0.61 10.27
CA VAL A 55 -4.09 -1.26 9.55
C VAL A 55 -4.08 -2.74 9.87
N TYR A 56 -5.26 -3.29 10.17
CA TYR A 56 -5.45 -4.71 10.45
C TYR A 56 -6.35 -5.32 9.36
N TRP A 57 -5.98 -6.52 8.92
CA TRP A 57 -6.81 -7.38 8.07
C TRP A 57 -7.04 -8.69 8.81
N SER A 58 -8.15 -9.42 8.56
CA SER A 58 -8.48 -10.80 9.05
C SER A 58 -9.51 -11.12 10.10
N ARG A 59 -10.35 -10.19 10.54
CA ARG A 59 -11.52 -10.55 11.36
C ARG A 59 -12.83 -10.59 10.57
N GLY A 60 -12.76 -10.63 9.24
CA GLY A 60 -13.94 -10.70 8.38
C GLY A 60 -13.64 -10.66 6.88
N ALA A 61 -12.56 -9.99 6.45
CA ALA A 61 -12.06 -10.06 5.08
C ALA A 61 -10.56 -9.72 5.03
N ASP A 62 -9.81 -10.43 4.19
CA ASP A 62 -8.45 -10.05 3.79
C ASP A 62 -8.47 -9.06 2.60
N SER A 63 -9.67 -8.83 2.05
CA SER A 63 -9.91 -7.94 0.93
C SER A 63 -11.15 -7.08 1.13
N GLU A 64 -11.04 -5.80 0.81
CA GLU A 64 -12.16 -4.86 0.79
C GLU A 64 -12.43 -4.40 -0.64
N SER A 65 -13.68 -4.18 -0.99
CA SER A 65 -14.07 -3.73 -2.32
C SER A 65 -15.00 -2.53 -2.28
N CYS A 66 -14.86 -1.66 -3.28
CA CYS A 66 -15.70 -0.52 -3.53
C CYS A 66 -15.69 -0.22 -5.04
N GLY A 67 -16.87 -0.13 -5.67
CA GLY A 67 -16.99 0.19 -7.09
C GLY A 67 -16.09 -0.65 -7.98
N THR A 68 -15.17 0.01 -8.69
CA THR A 68 -14.19 -0.60 -9.60
C THR A 68 -12.96 -1.19 -8.92
N CYS A 69 -12.78 -0.99 -7.61
CA CYS A 69 -11.58 -1.41 -6.88
C CYS A 69 -11.84 -2.52 -5.87
N LYS A 70 -10.93 -3.49 -5.83
CA LYS A 70 -10.77 -4.47 -4.76
C LYS A 70 -9.33 -4.39 -4.25
N ILE A 71 -9.17 -4.25 -2.95
CA ILE A 71 -7.87 -4.16 -2.28
C ILE A 71 -7.71 -5.36 -1.39
N THR A 72 -6.61 -6.11 -1.56
CA THR A 72 -6.24 -7.21 -0.67
C THR A 72 -4.92 -6.88 0.02
N LEU A 73 -4.88 -7.03 1.34
CA LEU A 73 -3.65 -6.86 2.12
C LEU A 73 -3.08 -8.23 2.46
N THR A 74 -1.80 -8.42 2.18
CA THR A 74 -1.10 -9.68 2.48
C THR A 74 0.26 -9.40 3.10
N LYS A 75 0.84 -10.42 3.73
CA LYS A 75 2.18 -10.36 4.31
C LYS A 75 3.07 -11.41 3.65
N PRO A 76 3.82 -11.06 2.58
CA PRO A 76 4.60 -12.03 1.81
C PRO A 76 5.67 -12.76 2.63
N SER A 77 6.15 -12.15 3.72
CA SER A 77 7.18 -12.69 4.61
C SER A 77 6.67 -13.70 5.64
N MET A 78 5.35 -13.92 5.76
CA MET A 78 4.80 -14.81 6.78
C MET A 78 4.52 -16.22 6.25
N ARG A 79 5.14 -17.22 6.91
CA ARG A 79 4.73 -18.61 6.79
C ARG A 79 3.26 -18.74 7.17
N THR A 80 2.55 -19.63 6.49
CA THR A 80 1.08 -19.87 6.50
C THR A 80 0.39 -20.02 7.87
N ASN A 81 1.13 -20.05 8.98
CA ASN A 81 0.61 -20.27 10.34
C ASN A 81 0.79 -19.07 11.30
N SER A 82 1.27 -17.92 10.83
CA SER A 82 1.36 -16.70 11.67
C SER A 82 0.10 -15.83 11.53
N VAL A 83 -0.49 -15.44 12.67
CA VAL A 83 -1.71 -14.63 12.77
C VAL A 83 -1.40 -13.12 12.76
N HIS A 84 -0.18 -12.71 12.42
CA HIS A 84 0.18 -11.29 12.35
C HIS A 84 -0.35 -10.65 11.07
N ARG A 85 -1.57 -10.14 11.17
CA ARG A 85 -2.30 -9.55 10.06
C ARG A 85 -2.52 -8.06 10.33
N ALA A 86 -1.39 -7.39 10.44
CA ALA A 86 -1.25 -5.98 10.75
C ALA A 86 -0.01 -5.40 10.06
N GLY A 87 -0.10 -4.12 9.71
CA GLY A 87 0.94 -3.35 9.04
C GLY A 87 0.75 -1.86 9.28
N LEU A 88 1.76 -1.06 8.96
CA LEU A 88 1.66 0.39 9.06
C LEU A 88 0.63 0.90 8.04
N ASP A 89 -0.34 1.69 8.50
CA ASP A 89 -1.37 2.30 7.63
C ASP A 89 -0.73 3.21 6.58
N GLY A 90 0.30 3.95 6.97
CA GLY A 90 1.07 4.81 6.06
C GLY A 90 1.75 4.04 4.93
N ASP A 91 2.33 2.87 5.23
CA ASP A 91 2.95 2.01 4.22
C ASP A 91 1.90 1.48 3.26
N ALA A 92 0.79 0.97 3.78
CA ALA A 92 -0.30 0.43 2.96
C ALA A 92 -0.91 1.51 2.04
N LEU A 93 -1.11 2.73 2.56
CA LEU A 93 -1.59 3.86 1.78
C LEU A 93 -0.58 4.31 0.71
N THR A 94 0.71 4.28 1.04
CA THR A 94 1.78 4.64 0.11
C THR A 94 1.88 3.62 -1.02
N ALA A 95 1.78 2.33 -0.69
CA ALA A 95 1.73 1.24 -1.65
C ALA A 95 0.51 1.36 -2.58
N LEU A 96 -0.68 1.63 -2.03
CA LEU A 96 -1.90 1.88 -2.82
C LEU A 96 -1.69 3.02 -3.82
N ASN A 97 -1.26 4.19 -3.34
CA ASN A 97 -1.07 5.36 -4.21
C ASN A 97 -0.02 5.08 -5.28
N SER A 98 1.11 4.47 -4.91
CA SER A 98 2.18 4.13 -5.84
C SER A 98 1.72 3.15 -6.91
N GLY A 99 0.90 2.16 -6.56
CA GLY A 99 0.30 1.22 -7.51
C GLY A 99 -0.63 1.90 -8.48
N MET A 100 -1.55 2.72 -8.00
CA MET A 100 -2.49 3.47 -8.83
C MET A 100 -1.79 4.42 -9.79
N ASP A 101 -0.79 5.15 -9.29
CA ASP A 101 -0.07 6.15 -10.08
C ASP A 101 0.84 5.50 -11.12
N LYS A 102 1.50 4.37 -10.79
CA LYS A 102 2.41 3.68 -11.71
C LYS A 102 1.71 2.77 -12.71
N CYS A 103 0.64 2.09 -12.29
CA CYS A 103 -0.09 1.14 -13.13
C CYS A 103 -1.32 1.76 -13.81
N THR A 104 -1.56 3.06 -13.62
CA THR A 104 -2.58 3.85 -14.35
C THR A 104 -3.97 3.21 -14.34
N GLY A 105 -4.40 2.70 -13.19
CA GLY A 105 -5.70 2.03 -13.03
C GLY A 105 -5.74 0.57 -13.49
N ALA A 106 -4.63 -0.04 -13.89
CA ALA A 106 -4.54 -1.48 -14.05
C ALA A 106 -4.35 -2.19 -12.69
N PRO A 107 -4.73 -3.47 -12.58
CA PRO A 107 -4.43 -4.26 -11.39
C PRO A 107 -2.93 -4.25 -11.08
N ALA A 108 -2.60 -4.21 -9.80
CA ALA A 108 -1.23 -4.03 -9.34
C ALA A 108 -0.96 -4.84 -8.07
N ASN A 109 0.27 -5.31 -7.92
CA ASN A 109 0.79 -5.80 -6.65
C ASN A 109 1.93 -4.88 -6.21
N VAL A 110 1.77 -4.25 -5.06
CA VAL A 110 2.73 -3.31 -4.50
C VAL A 110 3.21 -3.82 -3.15
N THR A 111 4.51 -4.09 -3.04
CA THR A 111 5.13 -4.51 -1.79
C THR A 111 5.96 -3.37 -1.21
N ILE A 112 5.82 -3.13 0.09
CA ILE A 112 6.49 -2.05 0.82
C ILE A 112 6.91 -2.53 2.21
N GLY A 113 7.94 -1.90 2.77
CA GLY A 113 8.55 -2.27 4.05
C GLY A 113 9.74 -3.20 3.88
N ILE A 114 10.69 -3.13 4.83
CA ILE A 114 11.96 -3.86 4.79
C ILE A 114 11.91 -5.08 5.71
N THR A 115 11.62 -4.87 6.99
CA THR A 115 11.70 -5.92 8.02
C THR A 115 10.46 -6.79 8.08
N GLN A 116 9.29 -6.22 7.79
CA GLN A 116 8.01 -6.91 7.78
C GLN A 116 7.17 -6.42 6.59
N PRO A 117 7.58 -6.76 5.35
CA PRO A 117 6.93 -6.23 4.17
C PRO A 117 5.46 -6.63 4.13
N ILE A 118 4.63 -5.69 3.69
CA ILE A 118 3.23 -5.92 3.34
C ILE A 118 3.07 -5.78 1.83
N SER A 119 2.13 -6.53 1.25
CA SER A 119 1.74 -6.37 -0.15
C SER A 119 0.30 -5.92 -0.25
N VAL A 120 0.08 -4.85 -1.00
CA VAL A 120 -1.22 -4.32 -1.38
C VAL A 120 -1.52 -4.77 -2.81
N LEU A 121 -2.52 -5.62 -2.96
CA LEU A 121 -2.99 -6.09 -4.26
C LEU A 121 -4.23 -5.26 -4.64
N LEU A 122 -4.15 -4.59 -5.77
CA LEU A 122 -5.21 -3.85 -6.42
C LEU A 122 -5.75 -4.72 -7.55
N ASP A 123 -7.04 -5.00 -7.53
CA ASP A 123 -7.73 -5.80 -8.53
C ASP A 123 -9.08 -5.14 -8.87
N ASN A 124 -9.70 -5.61 -9.95
CA ASN A 124 -11.03 -5.15 -10.34
C ASN A 124 -12.05 -5.49 -9.25
N GLY A 125 -12.81 -4.48 -8.84
CA GLY A 125 -13.98 -4.62 -7.98
C GLY A 125 -15.17 -5.25 -8.71
N VAL A 126 -16.21 -5.61 -7.95
CA VAL A 126 -17.38 -6.35 -8.50
C VAL A 126 -18.37 -5.43 -9.23
N GLY A 127 -18.18 -4.11 -9.24
CA GLY A 127 -19.12 -3.14 -9.82
C GLY A 127 -20.40 -3.00 -8.98
N ASP A 128 -20.95 -1.78 -8.91
CA ASP A 128 -22.24 -1.42 -8.29
C ASP A 128 -22.45 -1.67 -6.78
N GLN A 129 -21.42 -2.06 -6.02
CA GLN A 129 -21.52 -1.97 -4.54
C GLN A 129 -21.31 -0.52 -4.09
N GLN A 130 -22.38 0.13 -3.63
CA GLN A 130 -22.32 1.43 -2.98
C GLN A 130 -21.29 1.43 -1.85
N CYS A 131 -20.43 2.44 -1.93
CA CYS A 131 -19.41 2.83 -0.97
C CYS A 131 -19.32 4.37 -0.99
#